data_AF-A0A7Y1SSE1-F1
#
_entry.id   AF-A0A7Y1SSE1-F1
#
_cell.length_a   1.000
_cell.length_b   1.000
_cell.length_c   1.000
_cell.angle_alpha   90.00
_cell.angle_beta   90.00
_cell.angle_gamma   90.00
#
_symmetry.space_group_name_H-M   'P 1'
#
loop_
_entity.id
_entity.type
_entity.pdbx_description
1 polymer ?
#
loop_
_entity_poly.entity_id
_entity_poly.type
_entity_poly.pdbx_seq_one_letter_code
_entity_poly.pdbx_strand_id
1 'polypeptide(L)'
;MTDSRRPVPSKQTRPPISLPPPTVQPPDEQWIDLREAEQLTGIPASTVRNWARKHRIDSRFEMDESGDRRYVNLTEVIAWADHLGRQHKRVTNSGAAGTEPAETQDGPPGDEPTAPTAQMPPVDADLDEQPAAGGEVEDEQVPDAVDLQERTEQPSGTDAREDQPVAPSPDIPEGTMLVPLDAWNKMLNQLGNLHEAGQQLAEARERAAKAETEVVFLRERLTELRTRTEPEATKPAAVEPPAAQEGEIEPLWVDLYRRWKRRR
;
A
#
# COMPACT_ATOMS: atom_id res chain seq x y z
N MET A 1 82.50 -41.01 9.41
CA MET A 1 81.17 -41.44 9.89
C MET A 1 80.72 -40.44 10.95
N THR A 2 80.10 -39.34 10.53
CA THR A 2 79.63 -38.26 11.42
C THR A 2 78.12 -38.14 11.26
N ASP A 3 77.41 -38.78 12.20
CA ASP A 3 75.95 -38.76 12.32
C ASP A 3 75.50 -37.36 12.79
N SER A 4 75.00 -36.56 11.85
CA SER A 4 74.46 -35.21 12.10
C SER A 4 72.97 -35.32 12.44
N ARG A 5 72.69 -35.51 13.74
CA ARG A 5 71.31 -35.46 14.27
C ARG A 5 70.76 -34.04 14.17
N ARG A 6 69.79 -33.86 13.27
CA ARG A 6 68.99 -32.62 13.16
C ARG A 6 68.10 -32.45 14.39
N PRO A 7 68.01 -31.25 14.99
CA PRO A 7 67.07 -30.98 16.06
C PRO A 7 65.64 -30.90 15.52
N VAL A 8 64.74 -31.58 16.21
CA VAL A 8 63.28 -31.55 15.99
C VAL A 8 62.73 -30.18 16.40
N PRO A 9 61.84 -29.55 15.60
CA PRO A 9 61.21 -28.29 15.97
C PRO A 9 60.21 -28.49 17.11
N SER A 10 60.41 -27.73 18.19
CA SER A 10 59.52 -27.67 19.34
C SER A 10 58.13 -27.19 18.92
N LYS A 11 57.10 -27.95 19.28
CA LYS A 11 55.69 -27.58 19.07
C LYS A 11 55.40 -26.28 19.82
N GLN A 12 55.21 -25.21 19.05
CA GLN A 12 54.83 -23.90 19.56
C GLN A 12 53.38 -24.01 20.08
N THR A 13 53.22 -24.02 21.40
CA THR A 13 51.93 -23.92 22.09
C THR A 13 51.27 -22.61 21.66
N ARG A 14 50.24 -22.70 20.80
CA ARG A 14 49.38 -21.56 20.46
C ARG A 14 48.77 -21.00 21.75
N PRO A 15 48.89 -19.68 22.03
CA PRO A 15 48.17 -19.08 23.15
C PRO A 15 46.66 -19.30 22.96
N PRO A 16 45.89 -19.46 24.04
CA PRO A 16 44.45 -19.56 23.95
C PRO A 16 43.93 -18.32 23.21
N ILE A 17 43.21 -18.54 22.11
CA ILE A 17 42.46 -17.51 21.43
C ILE A 17 41.55 -16.92 22.51
N SER A 18 41.88 -15.73 23.00
CA SER A 18 40.97 -14.94 23.81
C SER A 18 39.78 -14.69 22.90
N LEU A 19 38.68 -15.40 23.16
CA LEU A 19 37.41 -15.05 22.54
C LEU A 19 37.21 -13.56 22.81
N PRO A 20 36.93 -12.74 21.79
CA PRO A 20 36.54 -11.37 22.03
C PRO A 20 35.37 -11.41 23.04
N PRO A 21 35.36 -10.52 24.05
CA PRO A 21 34.23 -10.43 24.95
C PRO A 21 32.96 -10.32 24.10
N PRO A 22 31.85 -10.99 24.46
CA PRO A 22 30.61 -10.84 23.72
C PRO A 22 30.33 -9.35 23.65
N THR A 23 30.35 -8.79 22.44
CA THR A 23 29.96 -7.41 22.22
C THR A 23 28.53 -7.34 22.73
N VAL A 24 28.36 -6.78 23.93
CA VAL A 24 27.06 -6.41 24.47
C VAL A 24 26.57 -5.34 23.50
N GLN A 25 25.86 -5.75 22.46
CA GLN A 25 25.22 -4.83 21.56
C GLN A 25 24.31 -3.98 22.43
N PRO A 26 24.42 -2.63 22.37
CA PRO A 26 23.55 -1.78 23.15
C PRO A 26 22.10 -2.21 22.88
N PRO A 27 21.27 -2.38 23.91
CA PRO A 27 19.91 -2.90 23.79
C PRO A 27 18.96 -2.05 22.93
N ASP A 28 19.45 -0.95 22.34
CA ASP A 28 18.65 0.12 21.75
C ASP A 28 18.69 0.16 20.21
N GLU A 29 19.47 -0.72 19.56
CA GLU A 29 19.58 -0.80 18.10
C GLU A 29 18.90 -2.05 17.53
N GLN A 30 17.60 -2.21 17.83
CA GLN A 30 16.81 -3.27 17.23
C GLN A 30 16.48 -2.92 15.77
N TRP A 31 17.35 -3.37 14.87
CA TRP A 31 17.14 -3.31 13.42
C TRP A 31 16.17 -4.40 12.99
N ILE A 32 14.98 -4.00 12.54
CA ILE A 32 13.92 -4.92 12.11
C ILE A 32 13.58 -4.70 10.65
N ASP A 33 13.01 -5.72 10.00
CA ASP A 33 12.54 -5.56 8.63
C ASP A 33 11.27 -4.70 8.56
N LEU A 34 10.95 -4.18 7.36
CA LEU A 34 9.77 -3.31 7.18
C LEU A 34 8.44 -4.00 7.53
N ARG A 35 8.35 -5.32 7.40
CA ARG A 35 7.12 -6.09 7.61
C ARG A 35 6.92 -6.41 9.08
N GLU A 36 7.98 -6.71 9.79
CA GLU A 36 8.05 -6.84 11.25
C GLU A 36 7.73 -5.49 11.91
N ALA A 37 8.25 -4.38 11.37
CA ALA A 37 7.89 -3.05 11.84
C ALA A 37 6.39 -2.78 11.74
N GLU A 38 5.75 -3.18 10.63
CA GLU A 38 4.31 -3.08 10.45
C GLU A 38 3.53 -3.92 11.47
N GLN A 39 3.98 -5.15 11.76
CA GLN A 39 3.33 -6.01 12.75
C GLN A 39 3.42 -5.44 14.17
N LEU A 40 4.57 -4.87 14.54
CA LEU A 40 4.80 -4.35 15.90
C LEU A 40 4.14 -2.99 16.14
N THR A 41 4.15 -2.11 15.13
CA THR A 41 3.68 -0.73 15.28
C THR A 41 2.27 -0.50 14.71
N GLY A 42 1.78 -1.39 13.84
CA GLY A 42 0.55 -1.19 13.07
C GLY A 42 0.68 -0.16 11.94
N ILE A 43 1.89 0.38 11.68
CA ILE A 43 2.15 1.36 10.63
C ILE A 43 2.43 0.60 9.32
N PRO A 44 1.72 0.86 8.21
CA PRO A 44 1.93 0.14 6.96
C PRO A 44 3.38 0.20 6.49
N ALA A 45 3.95 -0.91 6.02
CA ALA A 45 5.34 -0.98 5.55
C ALA A 45 5.66 0.04 4.45
N SER A 46 4.66 0.44 3.64
CA SER A 46 4.79 1.50 2.63
C SER A 46 5.08 2.87 3.25
N THR A 47 4.48 3.17 4.40
CA THR A 47 4.66 4.42 5.14
C THR A 47 6.03 4.46 5.79
N VAL A 48 6.43 3.39 6.48
CA VAL A 48 7.77 3.24 7.06
C VAL A 48 8.85 3.37 5.97
N ARG A 49 8.64 2.72 4.83
CA ARG A 49 9.53 2.85 3.65
C ARG A 49 9.62 4.28 3.14
N ASN A 50 8.53 5.03 3.14
CA ASN A 50 8.53 6.44 2.74
C ASN A 50 9.33 7.31 3.72
N TRP A 51 9.19 7.08 5.02
CA TRP A 51 10.00 7.77 6.04
C TRP A 51 11.50 7.49 5.87
N ALA A 52 11.86 6.23 5.65
CA ALA A 52 13.23 5.84 5.36
C ALA A 52 13.78 6.47 4.07
N ARG A 53 12.97 6.54 3.00
CA ARG A 53 13.35 7.22 1.74
C ARG A 53 13.55 8.73 1.91
N LYS A 54 12.82 9.35 2.84
CA LYS A 54 12.92 10.78 3.15
C LYS A 54 13.97 11.09 4.23
N HIS A 55 14.77 10.10 4.64
CA HIS A 55 15.75 10.24 5.72
C HIS A 55 15.14 10.81 7.02
N ARG A 56 13.91 10.40 7.34
CA ARG A 56 13.22 10.76 8.60
C ARG A 56 13.49 9.75 9.71
N ILE A 57 13.85 8.54 9.31
CA ILE A 57 14.30 7.44 10.17
C ILE A 57 15.50 6.80 9.49
N ASP A 58 16.40 6.25 10.29
CA ASP A 58 17.57 5.51 9.86
C ASP A 58 17.14 4.19 9.24
N SER A 59 17.77 3.90 8.10
CA SER A 59 17.54 2.66 7.36
C SER A 59 18.84 2.14 6.79
N ARG A 60 19.02 0.83 6.87
CA ARG A 60 20.13 0.10 6.25
C ARG A 60 19.58 -0.92 5.26
N PHE A 61 20.37 -1.20 4.23
CA PHE A 61 20.07 -2.24 3.26
C PHE A 61 21.04 -3.40 3.46
N GLU A 62 20.50 -4.61 3.45
CA GLU A 62 21.27 -5.83 3.51
C GLU A 62 20.88 -6.68 2.31
N MET A 63 21.88 -7.16 1.58
CA MET A 63 21.68 -8.00 0.42
C MET A 63 21.76 -9.45 0.87
N ASP A 64 20.59 -10.04 1.12
CA ASP A 64 20.47 -11.44 1.50
C ASP A 64 20.34 -12.32 0.26
N GLU A 65 20.41 -13.64 0.45
CA GLU A 65 20.16 -14.64 -0.61
C GLU A 65 18.77 -14.51 -1.25
N SER A 66 17.83 -13.87 -0.56
CA SER A 66 16.46 -13.59 -1.03
C SER A 66 16.32 -12.25 -1.77
N GLY A 67 17.39 -11.46 -1.90
CA GLY A 67 17.40 -10.13 -2.49
C GLY A 67 17.60 -9.00 -1.48
N ASP A 68 17.42 -7.77 -1.97
CA ASP A 68 17.69 -6.54 -1.22
C ASP A 68 16.60 -6.30 -0.16
N ARG A 69 16.94 -6.50 1.12
CA ARG A 69 16.05 -6.26 2.26
C ARG A 69 16.43 -4.94 2.93
N ARG A 70 15.41 -4.14 3.26
CA ARG A 70 15.59 -2.89 4.02
C ARG A 70 15.22 -3.11 5.48
N TYR A 71 16.15 -2.78 6.36
CA TYR A 71 15.98 -2.77 7.79
C TYR A 71 15.89 -1.34 8.31
N VAL A 72 15.10 -1.14 9.36
CA VAL A 72 14.86 0.15 10.02
C VAL A 72 15.04 0.01 11.52
N ASN A 73 15.45 1.08 12.20
CA ASN A 73 15.52 1.09 13.66
C ASN A 73 14.11 1.23 14.26
N LEU A 74 13.66 0.23 15.03
CA LEU A 74 12.31 0.21 15.60
C LEU A 74 12.03 1.42 16.51
N THR A 75 13.01 1.82 17.32
CA THR A 75 12.89 2.92 18.27
C THR A 75 12.61 4.24 17.55
N GLU A 76 13.27 4.48 16.42
CA GLU A 76 13.03 5.68 15.60
C GLU A 76 11.69 5.65 14.89
N VAL A 77 11.23 4.47 14.44
CA VAL A 77 9.90 4.33 13.84
C VAL A 77 8.82 4.72 14.85
N ILE A 78 8.92 4.24 16.09
CA ILE A 78 7.98 4.57 17.17
C ILE A 78 8.06 6.07 17.50
N ALA A 79 9.26 6.60 17.74
CA ALA A 79 9.46 8.01 18.08
C ALA A 79 8.93 8.96 17.00
N TRP A 80 9.18 8.64 15.73
CA TRP A 80 8.69 9.44 14.60
C TRP A 80 7.18 9.38 14.47
N ALA A 81 6.59 8.23 14.76
CA ALA A 81 5.18 8.03 14.60
C ALA A 81 4.39 8.66 15.78
N ASP A 82 4.98 8.70 16.99
CA ASP A 82 4.53 9.52 18.11
C ASP A 82 4.59 11.02 17.79
N HIS A 83 5.67 11.47 17.13
CA HIS A 83 5.81 12.86 16.69
C HIS A 83 4.71 13.28 15.70
N LEU A 84 4.19 12.36 14.89
CA LEU A 84 3.08 12.62 13.96
C LEU A 84 1.69 12.58 14.62
N GLY A 85 1.61 12.32 15.94
CA GLY A 85 0.34 12.21 16.65
C GLY A 85 -0.51 11.01 16.21
N ARG A 86 0.08 10.05 15.50
CA ARG A 86 -0.59 8.79 15.21
C ARG A 86 -0.45 7.94 16.46
N GLN A 87 -1.55 7.73 17.18
CA GLN A 87 -1.57 6.80 18.29
C GLN A 87 -1.36 5.40 17.72
N HIS A 88 -0.18 4.81 17.89
CA HIS A 88 0.03 3.41 17.52
C HIS A 88 -0.86 2.59 18.43
N LYS A 89 -1.81 1.86 17.85
CA LYS A 89 -2.59 0.89 18.60
C LYS A 89 -1.60 -0.21 18.99
N ARG A 90 -0.95 -0.04 20.15
CA ARG A 90 -0.03 -1.03 20.71
C ARG A 90 -0.81 -2.33 20.73
N VAL A 91 -0.47 -3.25 19.82
CA VAL A 91 -1.03 -4.59 19.83
C VAL A 91 -0.38 -5.28 21.02
N THR A 92 -0.86 -4.93 22.22
CA THR A 92 -0.55 -5.69 23.41
C THR A 92 -1.18 -7.04 23.17
N ASN A 93 -0.35 -8.00 22.79
CA ASN A 93 -0.65 -9.42 22.81
C ASN A 93 -0.82 -9.89 24.28
N SER A 94 -1.66 -9.17 25.04
CA SER A 94 -2.02 -9.46 26.42
C SER A 94 -3.17 -10.47 26.43
N GLY A 95 -2.95 -11.61 25.77
CA GLY A 95 -3.77 -12.80 25.85
C GLY A 95 -3.26 -13.77 26.91
N ALA A 96 -2.74 -13.25 28.03
CA ALA A 96 -2.29 -14.09 29.14
C ALA A 96 -2.53 -13.38 30.48
N ALA A 97 -3.55 -13.88 31.18
CA ALA A 97 -3.81 -13.79 32.62
C ALA A 97 -4.21 -12.43 33.23
N GLY A 98 -5.44 -12.38 33.77
CA GLY A 98 -5.72 -11.59 34.97
C GLY A 98 -7.05 -10.82 34.99
N THR A 99 -8.09 -11.50 35.45
CA THR A 99 -9.06 -10.99 36.45
C THR A 99 -9.80 -9.68 36.18
N GLU A 100 -11.05 -9.80 35.73
CA GLU A 100 -12.13 -8.84 36.03
C GLU A 100 -12.23 -8.59 37.55
N PRO A 101 -12.48 -7.34 37.96
CA PRO A 101 -13.84 -7.07 38.41
C PRO A 101 -14.44 -5.81 37.80
N ALA A 102 -15.76 -5.89 37.67
CA ALA A 102 -16.69 -4.84 37.30
C ALA A 102 -16.52 -3.55 38.12
N GLU A 103 -16.70 -2.38 37.49
CA GLU A 103 -17.55 -1.32 38.05
C GLU A 103 -17.90 -0.23 37.02
N THR A 104 -19.21 -0.13 36.78
CA THR A 104 -20.12 0.98 36.43
C THR A 104 -19.58 2.42 36.33
N GLN A 105 -19.99 3.14 35.26
CA GLN A 105 -20.68 4.47 35.23
C GLN A 105 -20.43 5.12 33.85
N ASP A 106 -21.41 5.24 32.95
CA ASP A 106 -22.62 6.08 32.97
C ASP A 106 -22.30 7.59 33.05
N GLY A 107 -22.39 8.27 31.89
CA GLY A 107 -22.18 9.72 31.73
C GLY A 107 -22.19 10.16 30.24
N PRO A 108 -22.65 11.39 29.93
CA PRO A 108 -23.72 11.68 28.94
C PRO A 108 -23.25 12.15 27.54
N PRO A 109 -24.17 12.25 26.54
CA PRO A 109 -23.85 12.69 25.18
C PRO A 109 -23.68 14.21 25.11
N GLY A 110 -22.54 14.67 24.58
CA GLY A 110 -22.22 16.08 24.42
C GLY A 110 -21.85 16.41 22.97
N ASP A 111 -22.76 17.14 22.33
CA ASP A 111 -22.59 18.15 21.28
C ASP A 111 -21.81 17.80 20.00
N GLU A 112 -22.59 17.62 18.93
CA GLU A 112 -22.18 17.81 17.53
C GLU A 112 -21.77 19.27 17.28
N PRO A 113 -20.58 19.55 16.71
CA PRO A 113 -20.32 20.82 16.07
C PRO A 113 -20.82 20.79 14.62
N THR A 114 -21.90 21.54 14.39
CA THR A 114 -22.42 21.94 13.07
C THR A 114 -21.30 22.60 12.25
N ALA A 115 -20.90 21.98 11.14
CA ALA A 115 -20.01 22.60 10.17
C ALA A 115 -20.79 23.56 9.25
N PRO A 116 -20.28 24.76 8.93
CA PRO A 116 -20.98 25.72 8.11
C PRO A 116 -21.02 25.29 6.63
N THR A 117 -22.24 25.24 6.09
CA THR A 117 -22.58 25.20 4.67
C THR A 117 -21.81 26.28 3.92
N ALA A 118 -20.77 25.88 3.18
CA ALA A 118 -20.10 26.73 2.21
C ALA A 118 -20.98 26.84 0.97
N GLN A 119 -21.65 27.98 0.88
CA GLN A 119 -22.45 28.46 -0.23
C GLN A 119 -21.56 28.62 -1.47
N MET A 120 -21.67 27.72 -2.45
CA MET A 120 -21.11 27.92 -3.79
C MET A 120 -21.92 29.00 -4.53
N PRO A 121 -21.27 29.96 -5.21
CA PRO A 121 -21.97 30.88 -6.10
C PRO A 121 -22.39 30.15 -7.40
N PRO A 122 -23.51 30.55 -8.03
CA PRO A 122 -23.87 30.09 -9.36
C PRO A 122 -22.84 30.64 -10.35
N VAL A 123 -22.23 29.75 -11.11
CA VAL A 123 -21.39 30.13 -12.24
C VAL A 123 -22.33 30.20 -13.44
N ASP A 124 -22.56 31.41 -13.93
CA ASP A 124 -23.26 31.66 -15.18
C ASP A 124 -22.51 30.95 -16.32
N ALA A 125 -23.13 29.89 -16.84
CA ALA A 125 -22.70 29.19 -18.05
C ALA A 125 -23.69 29.52 -19.16
N ASP A 126 -23.55 30.73 -19.70
CA ASP A 126 -23.91 31.03 -21.08
C ASP A 126 -22.87 30.35 -21.98
N LEU A 127 -23.30 29.34 -22.73
CA LEU A 127 -22.81 29.03 -24.07
C LEU A 127 -23.67 27.90 -24.66
N ASP A 128 -24.60 28.32 -25.51
CA ASP A 128 -25.00 27.65 -26.74
C ASP A 128 -23.91 26.70 -27.28
N GLU A 129 -24.29 25.46 -27.61
CA GLU A 129 -24.47 25.06 -29.01
C GLU A 129 -24.83 23.56 -29.08
N GLN A 130 -26.05 23.27 -29.54
CA GLN A 130 -26.46 21.93 -29.97
C GLN A 130 -25.65 21.49 -31.19
N PRO A 131 -25.43 20.18 -31.35
CA PRO A 131 -25.98 19.60 -32.57
C PRO A 131 -26.82 18.35 -32.30
N ALA A 132 -27.95 18.32 -33.00
CA ALA A 132 -28.83 17.20 -33.16
C ALA A 132 -28.13 16.01 -33.85
N ALA A 133 -28.18 14.84 -33.22
CA ALA A 133 -28.13 13.56 -33.92
C ALA A 133 -28.81 12.51 -33.05
N GLY A 134 -29.89 11.94 -33.59
CA GLY A 134 -30.74 10.96 -32.92
C GLY A 134 -30.00 9.67 -32.58
N GLY A 135 -30.35 9.16 -31.41
CA GLY A 135 -30.13 7.79 -30.99
C GLY A 135 -31.32 7.41 -30.14
N GLU A 136 -32.33 6.84 -30.78
CA GLU A 136 -33.37 6.06 -30.13
C GLU A 136 -32.67 4.98 -29.27
N VAL A 137 -32.84 5.04 -27.96
CA VAL A 137 -32.61 3.88 -27.09
C VAL A 137 -33.81 3.77 -26.19
N GLU A 138 -34.40 2.59 -26.30
CA GLU A 138 -35.70 2.20 -25.80
C GLU A 138 -35.83 2.37 -24.28
N ASP A 139 -37.01 2.85 -23.89
CA ASP A 139 -37.65 2.61 -22.60
C ASP A 139 -37.47 1.14 -22.17
N GLU A 140 -36.53 0.88 -21.26
CA GLU A 140 -36.57 -0.33 -20.43
C GLU A 140 -36.89 0.06 -19.00
N GLN A 141 -38.18 -0.04 -18.71
CA GLN A 141 -38.81 0.05 -17.41
C GLN A 141 -38.02 -0.75 -16.37
N VAL A 142 -37.44 -0.06 -15.39
CA VAL A 142 -37.06 -0.67 -14.12
C VAL A 142 -38.33 -0.68 -13.25
N PRO A 143 -38.89 -1.86 -12.92
CA PRO A 143 -40.06 -1.92 -12.06
C PRO A 143 -39.70 -1.53 -10.62
N ASP A 144 -40.57 -0.70 -10.08
CA ASP A 144 -41.01 -0.55 -8.69
C ASP A 144 -40.25 -1.31 -7.60
N ALA A 145 -39.70 -0.51 -6.69
CA ALA A 145 -39.92 -0.60 -5.25
C ALA A 145 -40.68 -1.86 -4.77
N VAL A 146 -39.94 -2.89 -4.39
CA VAL A 146 -40.38 -3.85 -3.37
C VAL A 146 -39.84 -3.40 -2.03
N ASP A 147 -40.65 -2.54 -1.42
CA ASP A 147 -40.75 -2.33 0.02
C ASP A 147 -41.02 -3.67 0.71
N LEU A 148 -40.00 -4.23 1.36
CA LEU A 148 -40.08 -5.40 2.23
C LEU A 148 -39.88 -4.95 3.68
N GLN A 149 -40.76 -4.06 4.14
CA GLN A 149 -41.16 -3.94 5.54
C GLN A 149 -42.28 -4.93 5.85
N GLU A 150 -41.93 -6.19 6.10
CA GLU A 150 -42.69 -7.16 6.88
C GLU A 150 -41.64 -8.04 7.58
N ARG A 151 -41.68 -8.39 8.86
CA ARG A 151 -42.73 -8.39 9.85
C ARG A 151 -42.05 -8.63 11.19
N THR A 152 -42.53 -7.92 12.20
CA THR A 152 -42.54 -8.33 13.62
C THR A 152 -42.68 -9.84 13.80
N GLU A 153 -41.83 -10.44 14.65
CA GLU A 153 -42.21 -11.39 15.71
C GLU A 153 -40.93 -11.89 16.42
N GLN A 154 -40.49 -11.13 17.43
CA GLN A 154 -39.71 -11.69 18.53
C GLN A 154 -40.69 -12.30 19.54
N PRO A 155 -40.74 -13.63 19.72
CA PRO A 155 -41.35 -14.20 20.90
C PRO A 155 -40.37 -14.08 22.08
N SER A 156 -40.69 -13.16 23.00
CA SER A 156 -40.25 -13.25 24.39
C SER A 156 -40.91 -14.48 25.02
N GLY A 157 -40.12 -15.51 25.31
CA GLY A 157 -40.52 -16.70 26.04
C GLY A 157 -39.62 -16.90 27.25
N THR A 158 -40.12 -16.48 28.41
CA THR A 158 -39.61 -16.70 29.76
C THR A 158 -39.49 -18.19 30.13
N ASP A 159 -38.45 -18.50 30.90
CA ASP A 159 -38.34 -19.54 31.94
C ASP A 159 -39.32 -20.73 31.90
N ALA A 160 -38.77 -21.93 31.67
CA ALA A 160 -38.86 -23.09 32.59
C ALA A 160 -38.66 -24.43 31.86
N ARG A 161 -37.53 -25.08 32.21
CA ARG A 161 -37.44 -26.47 32.69
C ARG A 161 -37.64 -27.67 31.73
N GLU A 162 -36.75 -28.64 31.96
CA GLU A 162 -36.88 -30.10 31.80
C GLU A 162 -36.66 -30.73 30.41
N ASP A 163 -35.62 -31.57 30.36
CA ASP A 163 -35.42 -32.72 29.47
C ASP A 163 -35.71 -32.49 27.98
N GLN A 164 -34.84 -31.73 27.32
CA GLN A 164 -34.76 -31.79 25.86
C GLN A 164 -34.10 -33.13 25.47
N PRO A 165 -34.80 -34.05 24.78
CA PRO A 165 -34.20 -35.30 24.32
C PRO A 165 -33.06 -34.95 23.36
N VAL A 166 -31.87 -35.48 23.64
CA VAL A 166 -30.69 -35.35 22.79
C VAL A 166 -31.07 -35.79 21.37
N ALA A 167 -31.29 -34.82 20.49
CA ALA A 167 -31.58 -35.09 19.09
C ALA A 167 -30.39 -35.88 18.50
N PRO A 168 -30.65 -36.93 17.70
CA PRO A 168 -29.58 -37.71 17.10
C PRO A 168 -28.71 -36.77 16.28
N SER A 169 -27.40 -36.79 16.54
CA SER A 169 -26.43 -36.05 15.76
C SER A 169 -26.64 -36.41 14.29
N PRO A 170 -26.82 -35.43 13.38
CA PRO A 170 -27.04 -35.74 11.97
C PRO A 170 -25.84 -36.53 11.45
N ASP A 171 -26.11 -37.72 10.92
CA ASP A 171 -25.10 -38.58 10.31
C ASP A 171 -24.44 -37.82 9.15
N ILE A 172 -23.25 -37.27 9.39
CA ILE A 172 -22.45 -36.63 8.37
C ILE A 172 -21.98 -37.74 7.42
N PRO A 173 -22.34 -37.71 6.12
CA PRO A 173 -22.01 -38.79 5.21
C PRO A 173 -20.49 -38.99 5.16
N GLU A 174 -20.06 -40.24 5.39
CA GLU A 174 -18.67 -40.67 5.36
C GLU A 174 -18.06 -40.31 3.99
N GLY A 175 -17.24 -39.26 3.96
CA GLY A 175 -16.70 -38.68 2.72
C GLY A 175 -16.76 -37.15 2.67
N THR A 176 -17.55 -36.49 3.54
CA THR A 176 -17.55 -35.03 3.63
C THR A 176 -16.33 -34.56 4.42
N MET A 177 -15.31 -34.08 3.70
CA MET A 177 -14.13 -33.50 4.32
C MET A 177 -14.54 -32.17 4.98
N LEU A 178 -14.64 -32.16 6.31
CA LEU A 178 -14.91 -30.96 7.09
C LEU A 178 -13.79 -29.95 6.87
N VAL A 179 -14.10 -28.86 6.16
CA VAL A 179 -13.17 -27.75 5.96
C VAL A 179 -13.17 -26.91 7.25
N PRO A 180 -12.01 -26.69 7.91
CA PRO A 180 -11.95 -25.80 9.05
C PRO A 180 -12.44 -24.39 8.69
N LEU A 181 -13.20 -23.76 9.59
CA LEU A 181 -13.79 -22.43 9.36
C LEU A 181 -12.74 -21.38 8.93
N ASP A 182 -11.53 -21.46 9.47
CA ASP A 182 -10.43 -20.57 9.10
C ASP A 182 -10.00 -20.70 7.64
N ALA A 183 -10.02 -21.92 7.09
CA ALA A 183 -9.66 -22.16 5.70
C ALA A 183 -10.73 -21.60 4.75
N TRP A 184 -12.01 -21.73 5.13
CA TRP A 184 -13.12 -21.13 4.39
C TRP A 184 -13.06 -19.60 4.41
N ASN A 185 -12.84 -19.00 5.59
CA ASN A 185 -12.69 -17.54 5.72
C ASN A 185 -11.53 -17.00 4.89
N LYS A 186 -10.40 -17.72 4.84
CA LYS A 186 -9.28 -17.35 3.96
C LYS A 186 -9.66 -17.41 2.48
N MET A 187 -10.41 -18.43 2.06
CA MET A 187 -10.86 -18.56 0.68
C MET A 187 -11.84 -17.44 0.29
N LEU A 188 -12.76 -17.07 1.17
CA LEU A 188 -13.67 -15.93 0.96
C LEU A 188 -12.92 -14.61 0.86
N ASN A 189 -11.92 -14.37 1.72
CA ASN A 189 -11.08 -13.18 1.64
C ASN A 189 -10.28 -13.13 0.33
N GLN A 190 -9.78 -14.28 -0.15
CA GLN A 190 -9.09 -14.35 -1.44
C GLN A 190 -10.02 -14.01 -2.60
N LEU A 191 -11.26 -14.50 -2.58
CA LEU A 191 -12.27 -14.15 -3.59
C LEU A 191 -12.65 -12.67 -3.53
N GLY A 192 -12.78 -12.09 -2.34
CA GLY A 192 -13.01 -10.66 -2.15
C GLY A 192 -11.90 -9.81 -2.77
N ASN A 193 -10.63 -10.14 -2.47
CA ASN A 193 -9.48 -9.45 -3.04
C ASN A 193 -9.43 -9.56 -4.57
N LEU A 194 -9.80 -10.72 -5.14
CA LEU A 194 -9.83 -10.93 -6.59
C LEU A 194 -10.93 -10.11 -7.25
N HIS A 195 -12.09 -9.98 -6.60
CA HIS A 195 -13.19 -9.14 -7.08
C HIS A 195 -12.80 -7.66 -7.10
N GLU A 196 -12.20 -7.16 -6.02
CA GLU A 196 -11.72 -5.77 -5.93
C GLU A 196 -10.65 -5.49 -6.99
N ALA A 197 -9.68 -6.40 -7.18
CA ALA A 197 -8.68 -6.29 -8.24
C ALA A 197 -9.33 -6.26 -9.63
N GLY A 198 -10.41 -7.03 -9.84
CA GLY A 198 -11.20 -7.00 -11.06
C GLY A 198 -11.85 -5.64 -11.33
N GLN A 199 -12.45 -5.03 -10.31
CA GLN A 199 -13.04 -3.69 -10.41
C GLN A 199 -11.97 -2.62 -10.72
N GLN A 200 -10.85 -2.64 -10.00
CA GLN A 200 -9.74 -1.71 -10.23
C GLN A 200 -9.18 -1.82 -11.66
N LEU A 201 -9.10 -3.04 -12.21
CA LEU A 201 -8.67 -3.26 -13.59
C LEU A 201 -9.67 -2.69 -14.60
N ALA A 202 -10.97 -2.83 -14.34
CA ALA A 202 -12.01 -2.29 -15.20
C ALA A 202 -11.95 -0.74 -15.23
N GLU A 203 -11.87 -0.10 -14.07
CA GLU A 203 -11.71 1.36 -13.98
C GLU A 203 -10.42 1.86 -14.64
N ALA A 204 -9.31 1.14 -14.47
CA ALA A 204 -8.04 1.50 -15.09
C ALA A 204 -8.13 1.45 -16.62
N ARG A 205 -8.83 0.45 -17.18
CA ARG A 205 -9.10 0.36 -18.63
C ARG A 205 -9.99 1.49 -19.12
N GLU A 206 -11.01 1.86 -18.35
CA GLU A 206 -11.87 2.99 -18.69
C GLU A 206 -11.08 4.31 -18.72
N ARG A 207 -10.26 4.58 -17.70
CA ARG A 207 -9.38 5.76 -17.68
C ARG A 207 -8.37 5.74 -18.82
N ALA A 208 -7.80 4.57 -19.16
CA ALA A 208 -6.87 4.44 -20.27
C ALA A 208 -7.54 4.77 -21.61
N ALA A 209 -8.75 4.23 -21.85
CA ALA A 209 -9.52 4.52 -23.05
C ALA A 209 -9.87 6.02 -23.17
N LYS A 210 -10.25 6.67 -22.06
CA LYS A 210 -10.50 8.13 -22.01
C LYS A 210 -9.23 8.94 -22.34
N ALA A 211 -8.09 8.57 -21.77
CA ALA A 211 -6.83 9.26 -22.05
C ALA A 211 -6.39 9.06 -23.51
N GLU A 212 -6.65 7.89 -24.10
CA GLU A 212 -6.33 7.62 -25.51
C GLU A 212 -7.14 8.52 -26.44
N THR A 213 -8.45 8.71 -26.20
CA THR A 213 -9.28 9.61 -27.03
C THR A 213 -8.89 11.08 -26.85
N GLU A 214 -8.59 11.51 -25.63
CA GLU A 214 -8.09 12.87 -25.36
C GLU A 214 -6.75 13.15 -26.07
N VAL A 215 -5.81 12.19 -26.09
CA VAL A 215 -4.53 12.36 -26.79
C VAL A 215 -4.73 12.47 -28.30
N VAL A 216 -5.63 11.67 -28.87
CA VAL A 216 -5.98 11.78 -30.29
C VAL A 216 -6.59 13.14 -30.60
N PHE A 217 -7.56 13.59 -29.78
CA PHE A 217 -8.18 14.91 -29.91
C PHE A 217 -7.16 16.05 -29.83
N LEU A 218 -6.22 16.00 -28.88
CA LEU A 218 -5.16 17.01 -28.74
C LEU A 218 -4.21 17.02 -29.95
N ARG A 219 -3.92 15.84 -30.53
CA ARG A 219 -3.11 15.76 -31.76
C ARG A 219 -3.81 16.38 -32.94
N GLU A 220 -5.10 16.08 -33.13
CA GLU A 220 -5.93 16.69 -34.16
C GLU A 220 -5.98 18.22 -34.00
N ARG A 221 -6.21 18.70 -32.77
CA ARG A 221 -6.23 20.13 -32.46
C ARG A 221 -4.89 20.82 -32.73
N LEU A 222 -3.77 20.17 -32.40
CA LEU A 222 -2.44 20.68 -32.73
C LEU A 222 -2.20 20.73 -34.24
N THR A 223 -2.64 19.72 -34.99
CA THR A 223 -2.51 19.74 -36.46
C THR A 223 -3.37 20.83 -37.10
N GLU A 224 -4.57 21.06 -36.60
CA GLU A 224 -5.46 22.14 -37.03
C GLU A 224 -4.83 23.51 -36.79
N LEU A 225 -4.26 23.74 -35.60
CA LEU A 225 -3.57 24.99 -35.26
C LEU A 225 -2.32 25.22 -36.11
N ARG A 226 -1.54 24.17 -36.39
CA ARG A 226 -0.40 24.25 -37.31
C ARG A 226 -0.87 24.66 -38.70
N THR A 227 -1.89 23.99 -39.22
CA THR A 227 -2.45 24.28 -40.55
C THR A 227 -3.00 25.70 -40.65
N ARG A 228 -3.60 26.22 -39.57
CA ARG A 228 -4.11 27.60 -39.50
C ARG A 228 -3.00 28.65 -39.41
N THR A 229 -1.85 28.31 -38.82
CA THR A 229 -0.71 29.24 -38.63
C THR A 229 0.24 29.24 -39.82
N GLU A 230 0.30 28.15 -40.60
CA GLU A 230 1.23 27.97 -41.71
C GLU A 230 0.86 28.60 -43.07
N PRO A 231 -0.30 29.25 -43.33
CA PRO A 231 -0.59 29.75 -44.68
C PRO A 231 0.18 31.03 -45.09
N GLU A 232 0.99 31.63 -44.21
CA GLU A 232 1.74 32.87 -44.50
C GLU A 232 3.27 32.71 -44.57
N ALA A 233 3.84 31.59 -44.09
CA ALA A 233 5.28 31.36 -44.11
C ALA A 233 5.72 30.70 -45.42
N THR A 234 5.80 31.51 -46.47
CA THR A 234 6.92 31.52 -47.44
C THR A 234 7.46 30.17 -47.93
N LYS A 235 7.11 29.86 -49.19
CA LYS A 235 7.97 29.24 -50.22
C LYS A 235 9.46 29.31 -49.82
N PRO A 236 10.15 28.17 -49.55
CA PRO A 236 11.50 28.20 -49.01
C PRO A 236 12.46 28.78 -50.05
N ALA A 237 12.89 30.04 -49.83
CA ALA A 237 14.11 30.54 -50.39
C ALA A 237 15.25 29.74 -49.78
N ALA A 238 15.97 29.00 -50.63
CA ALA A 238 17.16 28.25 -50.28
C ALA A 238 18.18 29.18 -49.59
N VAL A 239 18.24 29.13 -48.26
CA VAL A 239 19.34 29.69 -47.48
C VAL A 239 20.25 28.51 -47.18
N GLU A 240 21.43 28.51 -47.79
CA GLU A 240 22.52 27.58 -47.52
C GLU A 240 22.81 27.52 -46.01
N PRO A 241 22.98 26.32 -45.43
CA PRO A 241 23.25 26.18 -44.01
C PRO A 241 24.63 26.76 -43.68
N PRO A 242 24.75 27.70 -42.72
CA PRO A 242 26.04 28.05 -42.17
C PRO A 242 26.58 26.84 -41.40
N ALA A 243 27.68 26.29 -41.89
CA ALA A 243 28.48 25.29 -41.18
C ALA A 243 28.93 25.86 -39.82
N ALA A 244 28.26 25.52 -38.72
CA ALA A 244 28.76 25.80 -37.39
C ALA A 244 28.02 25.02 -36.29
N GLN A 245 28.78 24.11 -35.70
CA GLN A 245 28.74 23.70 -34.29
C GLN A 245 27.66 22.70 -33.89
N GLU A 246 27.99 21.43 -34.14
CA GLU A 246 27.56 20.27 -33.35
C GLU A 246 28.04 20.46 -31.89
N GLY A 247 27.34 21.30 -31.14
CA GLY A 247 27.38 21.23 -29.69
C GLY A 247 26.61 19.98 -29.30
N GLU A 248 27.31 18.92 -28.91
CA GLU A 248 26.73 17.73 -28.28
C GLU A 248 25.83 18.19 -27.13
N ILE A 249 24.51 18.19 -27.35
CA ILE A 249 23.53 18.34 -26.29
C ILE A 249 23.61 17.04 -25.50
N GLU A 250 24.59 16.93 -24.59
CA GLU A 250 24.62 15.81 -23.64
C GLU A 250 23.28 15.85 -22.90
N PRO A 251 22.50 14.76 -22.96
CA PRO A 251 21.18 14.76 -22.37
C PRO A 251 21.32 14.88 -20.85
N LEU A 252 20.57 15.79 -20.24
CA LEU A 252 20.64 16.19 -18.82
C LEU A 252 20.65 15.02 -17.80
N TRP A 253 20.20 13.82 -18.21
CA TRP A 253 20.28 12.62 -17.38
C TRP A 253 21.72 12.14 -17.13
N VAL A 254 22.67 12.42 -18.03
CA VAL A 254 24.09 12.03 -17.89
C VAL A 254 24.73 12.78 -16.71
N ASP A 255 24.44 14.06 -16.55
CA ASP A 255 24.91 14.86 -15.42
C ASP A 255 24.26 14.46 -14.10
N LEU A 256 22.96 14.14 -14.13
CA LEU A 256 22.25 13.60 -12.96
C LEU A 256 22.84 12.25 -12.52
N TYR A 257 23.17 11.37 -13.48
CA TYR A 257 23.79 10.08 -13.21
C TYR A 257 25.22 10.22 -12.66
N ARG A 258 26.05 11.10 -13.24
CA ARG A 258 27.40 11.40 -12.74
C ARG A 258 27.37 12.02 -11.34
N ARG A 259 26.37 12.86 -11.04
CA ARG A 259 26.19 13.48 -9.72
C ARG A 259 25.69 12.50 -8.66
N TRP A 260 24.85 11.53 -9.04
CA TRP A 260 24.43 10.44 -8.17
C TRP A 260 25.60 9.52 -7.82
N LYS A 261 26.43 9.14 -8.79
CA LYS A 261 27.58 8.24 -8.58
C LYS A 261 28.67 8.82 -7.67
N ARG A 262 28.83 10.15 -7.58
CA ARG A 262 29.82 10.82 -6.71
C ARG A 262 29.42 10.91 -5.23
N ARG A 263 28.16 10.62 -4.88
CA ARG A 263 27.68 10.66 -3.48
C ARG A 263 27.69 9.28 -2.80
N ARG A 264 28.18 8.26 -3.49
CA ARG A 264 28.30 6.88 -3.01
C ARG A 264 29.78 6.54 -2.89
#